data_AF-A0A8H6WAL6-F1
#
_entry.id   AF-A0A8H6WAL6-F1
#
_cell.length_a   1.000
_cell.length_b   1.000
_cell.length_c   1.000
_cell.angle_alpha   90.00
_cell.angle_beta   90.00
_cell.angle_gamma   90.00
#
_symmetry.space_group_name_H-M   'P 1'
#
loop_
_entity.id
_entity.type
_entity.pdbx_description
1 polymer ?
#
loop_
_entity_poly.entity_id
_entity_poly.type
_entity_poly.pdbx_seq_one_letter_code
_entity_poly.pdbx_strand_id
1 'polypeptide(L)'
;MRGLVGTIGDRDCGLQRQVLLFLDNSSTPSAPFTSATKGSWHHIIGPQSYEPGLWSTGNGWAAGGMARILATIMKAPVAKHAPWKKEAITDLTNWIKEIIDGAMASPHEPGLLRNYLNDTVSAHGFPEISGSSLLAATALRMAVLAPGTFGQEYIDWANEIRCTLGMVDDNDEPVHVINGVVTPAVNPLGWGDTAPWTTGSPEGNVFVVLLYSAWRDCIYAGLCEKP
;
A
#
# COMPACT_ATOMS: atom_id res chain seq x y z
N MET A 1 7.20 -21.62 -29.11
CA MET A 1 6.87 -20.43 -28.29
C MET A 1 6.16 -20.83 -26.99
N ARG A 2 6.84 -21.58 -26.11
CA ARG A 2 6.37 -21.89 -24.74
C ARG A 2 7.59 -21.73 -23.84
N GLY A 3 7.59 -20.77 -22.92
CA GLY A 3 8.67 -20.63 -21.94
C GLY A 3 8.90 -19.23 -21.36
N LEU A 4 8.50 -18.16 -22.04
CA LEU A 4 8.91 -16.80 -21.63
C LEU A 4 7.96 -16.08 -20.66
N VAL A 5 6.72 -16.49 -20.51
CA VAL A 5 5.74 -15.70 -19.72
C VAL A 5 5.81 -16.00 -18.20
N GLY A 6 6.35 -17.15 -17.80
CA GLY A 6 6.29 -17.63 -16.40
C GLY A 6 7.47 -17.23 -15.50
N THR A 7 8.61 -16.85 -16.08
CA THR A 7 9.83 -16.49 -15.33
C THR A 7 10.05 -14.99 -15.18
N ILE A 8 9.29 -14.16 -15.90
CA ILE A 8 9.53 -12.72 -15.97
C ILE A 8 8.88 -12.00 -14.77
N GLY A 9 7.60 -12.26 -14.49
CA GLY A 9 6.86 -11.50 -13.46
C GLY A 9 7.43 -11.62 -12.04
N ASP A 10 7.70 -12.84 -11.58
CA ASP A 10 8.20 -13.10 -10.22
C ASP A 10 9.67 -12.67 -10.05
N ARG A 11 10.49 -12.95 -11.07
CA ARG A 11 11.91 -12.57 -11.07
C ARG A 11 12.11 -11.06 -11.14
N ASP A 12 11.28 -10.36 -11.90
CA ASP A 12 11.36 -8.90 -12.00
C ASP A 12 10.93 -8.24 -10.68
N CYS A 13 9.85 -8.73 -10.03
CA CYS A 13 9.46 -8.25 -8.70
C CYS A 13 10.55 -8.52 -7.65
N GLY A 14 11.18 -9.71 -7.68
CA GLY A 14 12.28 -10.04 -6.77
C GLY A 14 13.52 -9.17 -6.98
N LEU A 15 13.87 -8.85 -8.23
CA LEU A 15 14.97 -7.94 -8.55
C LEU A 15 14.65 -6.49 -8.13
N GLN A 16 13.43 -6.02 -8.37
CA GLN A 16 12.98 -4.70 -7.89
C GLN A 16 13.07 -4.62 -6.37
N ARG A 17 12.57 -5.63 -5.66
CA ARG A 17 12.69 -5.71 -4.20
C ARG A 17 14.13 -5.60 -3.73
N GLN A 18 15.06 -6.32 -4.35
CA GLN A 18 16.48 -6.27 -3.95
C GLN A 18 17.08 -4.86 -4.02
N VAL A 19 16.61 -4.04 -4.97
CA VAL A 19 17.10 -2.67 -5.18
C VAL A 19 16.36 -1.67 -4.30
N LEU A 20 15.04 -1.86 -4.13
CA LEU A 20 14.18 -0.87 -3.50
C LEU A 20 13.97 -1.11 -2.01
N LEU A 21 14.18 -2.32 -1.49
CA LEU A 21 13.92 -2.65 -0.09
C LEU A 21 14.74 -1.75 0.85
N PHE A 22 14.05 -1.05 1.74
CA PHE A 22 14.71 -0.29 2.81
C PHE A 22 15.20 -1.23 3.90
N LEU A 23 16.52 -1.33 4.00
CA LEU A 23 17.23 -2.02 5.08
C LEU A 23 17.83 -0.94 5.97
N ASP A 24 17.24 -0.70 7.15
CA ASP A 24 17.80 0.23 8.13
C ASP A 24 19.23 -0.23 8.49
N ASN A 25 20.23 0.50 8.00
CA ASN A 25 21.64 0.24 8.23
C ASN A 25 22.22 1.18 9.31
N SER A 26 21.38 1.86 10.11
CA SER A 26 21.89 2.74 11.16
C SER A 26 22.38 1.94 12.37
N SER A 27 23.64 2.16 12.76
CA SER A 27 24.25 1.63 14.00
C SER A 27 23.89 2.44 15.25
N THR A 28 23.08 3.49 15.08
CA THR A 28 22.57 4.35 16.14
C THR A 28 21.23 3.82 16.64
N PRO A 29 21.07 3.54 17.95
CA PRO A 29 19.78 3.18 18.52
C PRO A 29 18.82 4.31 18.25
N SER A 30 17.83 4.02 17.41
CA SER A 30 16.75 4.93 17.15
C SER A 30 15.91 5.00 18.43
N ALA A 31 15.49 6.20 18.85
CA ALA A 31 14.60 6.44 20.00
C ALA A 31 13.44 5.42 20.01
N PRO A 32 12.89 5.03 21.18
CA PRO A 32 11.76 4.11 21.21
C PRO A 32 10.69 4.69 20.28
N PHE A 33 10.27 3.94 19.24
CA PHE A 33 9.46 4.32 18.06
C PHE A 33 10.18 4.63 16.72
N THR A 34 11.50 4.46 16.57
CA THR A 34 12.20 4.83 15.30
C THR A 34 12.82 3.66 14.51
N SER A 35 12.22 2.47 14.56
CA SER A 35 12.44 1.36 13.60
C SER A 35 11.43 1.36 12.44
N ALA A 36 10.79 2.50 12.18
CA ALA A 36 9.38 2.55 11.82
C ALA A 36 8.99 2.23 10.36
N THR A 37 9.93 1.82 9.50
CA THR A 37 9.62 1.53 8.08
C THR A 37 10.36 0.31 7.52
N LYS A 38 10.78 -0.61 8.40
CA LYS A 38 11.39 -1.87 7.97
C LYS A 38 10.40 -2.65 7.09
N GLY A 39 10.79 -2.93 5.85
CA GLY A 39 9.93 -3.60 4.86
C GLY A 39 9.30 -2.67 3.82
N SER A 40 9.31 -1.35 4.05
CA SER A 40 8.96 -0.36 3.04
C SER A 40 10.01 -0.31 1.93
N TRP A 41 9.59 0.12 0.75
CA TRP A 41 10.43 0.26 -0.43
C TRP A 41 10.70 1.74 -0.71
N HIS A 42 11.92 2.02 -1.14
CA HIS A 42 12.33 3.28 -1.74
C HIS A 42 11.53 3.55 -3.01
N HIS A 43 11.21 4.83 -3.24
CA HIS A 43 10.42 5.22 -4.40
C HIS A 43 11.20 5.03 -5.71
N ILE A 44 12.38 5.66 -5.88
CA ILE A 44 13.19 5.57 -7.10
C ILE A 44 14.67 5.44 -6.75
N ILE A 45 15.25 4.27 -7.07
CA ILE A 45 16.69 4.02 -6.99
C ILE A 45 17.24 3.84 -8.42
N GLY A 46 18.14 4.73 -8.82
CA GLY A 46 18.72 4.73 -10.17
C GLY A 46 19.24 6.11 -10.55
N PRO A 47 19.94 6.25 -11.69
CA PRO A 47 20.55 7.51 -12.11
C PRO A 47 19.55 8.55 -12.63
N GLN A 48 18.34 8.12 -13.00
CA GLN A 48 17.27 9.02 -13.48
C GLN A 48 16.24 9.19 -12.37
N SER A 49 15.90 10.45 -12.07
CA SER A 49 14.86 10.80 -11.09
C SER A 49 15.09 10.20 -9.70
N TYR A 50 16.35 10.05 -9.28
CA TYR A 50 16.75 9.48 -7.99
C TYR A 50 16.00 10.14 -6.83
N GLU A 51 15.21 9.34 -6.11
CA GLU A 51 14.39 9.79 -4.99
C GLU A 51 14.18 8.60 -4.05
N PRO A 52 15.08 8.39 -3.07
CA PRO A 52 15.05 7.22 -2.19
C PRO A 52 14.10 7.40 -1.01
N GLY A 53 13.20 8.37 -1.00
CA GLY A 53 12.25 8.50 0.09
C GLY A 53 11.24 7.36 0.11
N LEU A 54 10.65 7.12 1.28
CA LEU A 54 9.68 6.06 1.52
C LEU A 54 8.28 6.58 1.23
N TRP A 55 8.02 6.85 -0.05
CA TRP A 55 6.78 7.44 -0.52
C TRP A 55 5.61 6.46 -0.35
N SER A 56 4.58 6.85 0.40
CA SER A 56 3.42 6.02 0.75
C SER A 56 2.67 5.53 -0.50
N THR A 57 2.40 6.44 -1.44
CA THR A 57 1.72 6.10 -2.69
C THR A 57 2.56 5.14 -3.56
N GLY A 58 3.89 5.30 -3.60
CA GLY A 58 4.78 4.38 -4.31
C GLY A 58 4.77 2.97 -3.72
N ASN A 59 4.78 2.86 -2.39
CA ASN A 59 4.62 1.58 -1.68
C ASN A 59 3.26 0.93 -1.96
N GLY A 60 2.19 1.73 -1.98
CA GLY A 60 0.86 1.29 -2.39
C GLY A 60 0.83 0.73 -3.81
N TRP A 61 1.47 1.40 -4.77
CA TRP A 61 1.57 0.93 -6.16
C TRP A 61 2.30 -0.41 -6.26
N ALA A 62 3.42 -0.57 -5.55
CA ALA A 62 4.18 -1.82 -5.50
C ALA A 62 3.34 -2.96 -4.91
N ALA A 63 2.79 -2.78 -3.71
CA ALA A 63 2.02 -3.80 -3.01
C ALA A 63 0.72 -4.16 -3.76
N GLY A 64 -0.06 -3.17 -4.19
CA GLY A 64 -1.30 -3.37 -4.95
C GLY A 64 -1.06 -3.92 -6.36
N GLY A 65 0.08 -3.60 -6.98
CA GLY A 65 0.56 -4.24 -8.20
C GLY A 65 0.82 -5.73 -7.99
N MET A 66 1.64 -6.08 -7.00
CA MET A 66 1.95 -7.47 -6.66
C MET A 66 0.69 -8.27 -6.29
N ALA A 67 -0.25 -7.69 -5.56
CA ALA A 67 -1.52 -8.36 -5.21
C ALA A 67 -2.35 -8.72 -6.46
N ARG A 68 -2.35 -7.87 -7.50
CA ARG A 68 -3.01 -8.16 -8.78
C ARG A 68 -2.31 -9.30 -9.54
N ILE A 69 -0.98 -9.33 -9.52
CA ILE A 69 -0.20 -10.42 -10.12
C ILE A 69 -0.46 -11.72 -9.37
N LEU A 70 -0.45 -11.70 -8.04
CA LEU A 70 -0.72 -12.85 -7.18
C LEU A 70 -2.10 -13.44 -7.49
N ALA A 71 -3.16 -12.62 -7.49
CA ALA A 71 -4.51 -13.07 -7.82
C ALA A 71 -4.58 -13.70 -9.22
N THR A 72 -3.86 -13.13 -10.20
CA THR A 72 -3.76 -13.67 -11.56
C THR A 72 -3.08 -15.04 -11.57
N ILE A 73 -1.92 -15.19 -10.92
CA ILE A 73 -1.19 -16.47 -10.83
C ILE A 73 -2.05 -17.55 -10.14
N MET A 74 -2.77 -17.18 -9.08
CA MET A 74 -3.64 -18.09 -8.36
C MET A 74 -4.76 -18.65 -9.24
N LYS A 75 -5.36 -17.83 -10.11
CA LYS A 75 -6.58 -18.17 -10.87
C LYS A 75 -6.35 -18.53 -12.33
N ALA A 76 -5.22 -18.15 -12.94
CA ALA A 76 -4.96 -18.37 -14.36
C ALA A 76 -4.86 -19.88 -14.71
N PRO A 77 -5.61 -20.37 -15.72
CA PRO A 77 -5.53 -21.77 -16.14
C PRO A 77 -4.12 -22.21 -16.55
N VAL A 78 -3.35 -21.32 -17.22
CA VAL A 78 -1.98 -21.61 -17.66
C VAL A 78 -1.02 -21.87 -16.50
N ALA A 79 -1.30 -21.31 -15.32
CA ALA A 79 -0.47 -21.50 -14.13
C ALA A 79 -0.86 -22.75 -13.33
N LYS A 80 -1.96 -23.44 -13.67
CA LYS A 80 -2.53 -24.56 -12.86
C LYS A 80 -1.52 -25.65 -12.50
N HIS A 81 -0.63 -25.99 -13.43
CA HIS A 81 0.40 -27.02 -13.26
C HIS A 81 1.82 -26.48 -13.43
N ALA A 82 1.99 -25.15 -13.35
CA ALA A 82 3.30 -24.54 -13.47
C ALA A 82 4.15 -24.84 -12.23
N PRO A 83 5.38 -25.37 -12.37
CA PRO A 83 6.22 -25.74 -11.22
C PRO A 83 6.62 -24.54 -10.36
N TRP A 84 6.74 -23.36 -10.97
CA TRP A 84 7.08 -22.10 -10.29
C TRP A 84 5.92 -21.47 -9.51
N LYS A 85 4.67 -21.93 -9.70
CA LYS A 85 3.47 -21.26 -9.16
C LYS A 85 3.50 -21.13 -7.64
N LYS A 86 3.92 -22.19 -6.94
CA LYS A 86 3.92 -22.20 -5.47
C LYS A 86 4.93 -21.20 -4.89
N GLU A 87 6.11 -21.15 -5.50
CA GLU A 87 7.18 -20.22 -5.11
C GLU A 87 6.72 -18.78 -5.35
N ALA A 88 6.25 -18.45 -6.55
CA ALA A 88 5.75 -17.11 -6.87
C ALA A 88 4.59 -16.66 -5.95
N ILE A 89 3.68 -17.57 -5.58
CA ILE A 89 2.62 -17.25 -4.60
C ILE A 89 3.22 -16.91 -3.24
N THR A 90 4.20 -17.69 -2.79
CA THR A 90 4.86 -17.50 -1.49
C THR A 90 5.62 -16.18 -1.47
N ASP A 91 6.42 -15.93 -2.50
CA ASP A 91 7.28 -14.76 -2.61
C ASP A 91 6.45 -13.47 -2.71
N LEU A 92 5.48 -13.40 -3.62
CA LEU A 92 4.59 -12.25 -3.73
C LEU A 92 3.82 -12.00 -2.42
N THR A 93 3.33 -13.06 -1.76
CA THR A 93 2.64 -12.90 -0.46
C THR A 93 3.57 -12.28 0.58
N ASN A 94 4.82 -12.73 0.66
CA ASN A 94 5.81 -12.21 1.60
C ASN A 94 6.22 -10.76 1.29
N TRP A 95 6.43 -10.44 0.01
CA TRP A 95 6.81 -9.09 -0.43
C TRP A 95 5.68 -8.06 -0.27
N ILE A 96 4.43 -8.48 -0.44
CA ILE A 96 3.28 -7.63 -0.11
C ILE A 96 3.22 -7.44 1.40
N LYS A 97 3.42 -8.51 2.18
CA LYS A 97 3.36 -8.46 3.64
C LYS A 97 4.40 -7.50 4.22
N GLU A 98 5.65 -7.55 3.78
CA GLU A 98 6.69 -6.64 4.30
C GLU A 98 6.37 -5.15 4.04
N ILE A 99 5.77 -4.81 2.90
CA ILE A 99 5.38 -3.42 2.60
C ILE A 99 4.24 -2.98 3.52
N ILE A 100 3.22 -3.83 3.69
CA ILE A 100 2.08 -3.52 4.57
C ILE A 100 2.53 -3.44 6.03
N ASP A 101 3.37 -4.37 6.49
CA ASP A 101 3.96 -4.33 7.84
C ASP A 101 4.75 -3.03 8.05
N GLY A 102 5.55 -2.63 7.07
CA GLY A 102 6.31 -1.37 7.10
C GLY A 102 5.40 -0.14 7.16
N ALA A 103 4.29 -0.13 6.43
CA ALA A 103 3.29 0.93 6.49
C ALA A 103 2.56 0.98 7.84
N MET A 104 2.12 -0.17 8.36
CA MET A 104 1.47 -0.29 9.67
C MET A 104 2.39 0.17 10.82
N ALA A 105 3.69 -0.10 10.72
CA ALA A 105 4.68 0.31 11.69
C ALA A 105 5.09 1.80 11.59
N SER A 106 4.70 2.49 10.51
CA SER A 106 5.12 3.86 10.26
C SER A 106 4.40 4.87 11.16
N PRO A 107 5.05 6.01 11.49
CA PRO A 107 4.38 7.10 12.18
C PRO A 107 3.22 7.60 11.33
N HIS A 108 2.02 7.50 11.87
CA HIS A 108 0.81 7.97 11.22
C HIS A 108 0.09 8.98 12.11
N GLU A 109 -0.76 9.79 11.50
CA GLU A 109 -1.76 10.56 12.22
C GLU A 109 -3.05 9.73 12.26
N PRO A 110 -3.98 9.95 13.21
CA PRO A 110 -5.16 9.10 13.34
C PRO A 110 -5.86 8.92 11.99
N GLY A 111 -5.86 7.69 11.49
CA GLY A 111 -6.57 7.32 10.27
C GLY A 111 -5.90 7.52 8.90
N LEU A 112 -4.74 8.19 8.81
CA LEU A 112 -4.03 8.37 7.53
C LEU A 112 -2.51 8.18 7.70
N LEU A 113 -1.91 7.48 6.74
CA LEU A 113 -0.46 7.42 6.57
C LEU A 113 0.07 8.78 6.08
N ARG A 114 1.33 9.04 6.42
CA ARG A 114 2.07 10.21 5.92
C ARG A 114 2.49 10.00 4.47
N ASN A 115 2.57 11.07 3.69
CA ASN A 115 3.03 11.05 2.30
C ASN A 115 4.41 10.43 2.16
N TYR A 116 5.37 10.83 3.00
CA TYR A 116 6.59 10.08 3.22
C TYR A 116 6.50 9.38 4.57
N LEU A 117 6.49 8.04 4.54
CA LEU A 117 6.10 7.20 5.67
C LEU A 117 6.92 7.47 6.93
N ASN A 118 8.20 7.79 6.79
CA ASN A 118 9.11 8.04 7.91
C ASN A 118 9.30 9.53 8.26
N ASP A 119 8.72 10.45 7.49
CA ASP A 119 8.95 11.88 7.71
C ASP A 119 7.98 12.46 8.73
N THR A 120 8.48 12.75 9.92
CA THR A 120 7.70 13.34 11.02
C THR A 120 8.06 14.80 11.29
N VAL A 121 8.96 15.37 10.51
CA VAL A 121 9.61 16.65 10.81
C VAL A 121 9.38 17.69 9.72
N SER A 122 9.36 17.26 8.46
CA SER A 122 9.25 18.15 7.31
C SER A 122 7.84 18.18 6.73
N ALA A 123 7.60 19.14 5.84
CA ALA A 123 6.35 19.27 5.12
C ALA A 123 6.07 18.10 4.14
N HIS A 124 7.04 17.23 3.87
CA HIS A 124 6.81 15.99 3.10
C HIS A 124 5.97 14.97 3.87
N GLY A 125 5.90 15.07 5.20
CA GLY A 125 5.23 14.13 6.10
C GLY A 125 3.74 14.37 6.31
N PHE A 126 3.05 15.15 5.48
CA PHE A 126 1.62 15.42 5.68
C PHE A 126 0.78 14.13 5.55
N PRO A 127 -0.31 13.96 6.32
CA PRO A 127 -1.21 12.82 6.15
C PRO A 127 -1.85 12.85 4.77
N GLU A 128 -1.92 11.73 4.06
CA GLU A 128 -2.40 11.69 2.67
C GLU A 128 -3.29 10.48 2.36
N ILE A 129 -4.26 10.68 1.47
CA ILE A 129 -5.34 9.72 1.20
C ILE A 129 -4.98 8.65 0.15
N SER A 130 -4.08 8.93 -0.79
CA SER A 130 -3.79 8.08 -1.93
C SER A 130 -3.11 6.79 -1.50
N GLY A 131 -1.94 6.88 -0.88
CA GLY A 131 -1.17 5.73 -0.41
C GLY A 131 -1.88 5.02 0.73
N SER A 132 -2.47 5.76 1.69
CA SER A 132 -3.33 5.21 2.74
C SER A 132 -4.42 4.30 2.17
N SER A 133 -5.19 4.80 1.20
CA SER A 133 -6.30 4.04 0.62
C SER A 133 -5.82 2.82 -0.16
N LEU A 134 -4.74 2.93 -0.93
CA LEU A 134 -4.24 1.82 -1.74
C LEU A 134 -3.59 0.71 -0.89
N LEU A 135 -2.86 1.08 0.18
CA LEU A 135 -2.27 0.12 1.11
C LEU A 135 -3.37 -0.59 1.93
N ALA A 136 -4.36 0.15 2.45
CA ALA A 136 -5.54 -0.43 3.11
C ALA A 136 -6.33 -1.36 2.17
N ALA A 137 -6.55 -0.94 0.91
CA ALA A 137 -7.21 -1.76 -0.10
C ALA A 137 -6.45 -3.06 -0.33
N THR A 138 -5.11 -2.99 -0.37
CA THR A 138 -4.24 -4.13 -0.57
C THR A 138 -4.30 -5.09 0.62
N ALA A 139 -4.28 -4.59 1.87
CA ALA A 139 -4.44 -5.39 3.07
C ALA A 139 -5.77 -6.19 3.05
N LEU A 140 -6.89 -5.55 2.73
CA LEU A 140 -8.19 -6.24 2.62
C LEU A 140 -8.25 -7.25 1.48
N ARG A 141 -7.63 -6.96 0.32
CA ARG A 141 -7.50 -7.94 -0.78
C ARG A 141 -6.68 -9.15 -0.35
N MET A 142 -5.60 -8.92 0.40
CA MET A 142 -4.73 -9.97 0.88
C MET A 142 -5.35 -10.81 1.99
N ALA A 143 -6.21 -10.22 2.83
CA ALA A 143 -7.03 -10.99 3.78
C ALA A 143 -7.91 -12.02 3.05
N VAL A 144 -8.44 -11.69 1.86
CA VAL A 144 -9.22 -12.62 1.03
C VAL A 144 -8.33 -13.63 0.30
N LEU A 145 -7.19 -13.21 -0.25
CA LEU A 145 -6.32 -14.07 -1.07
C LEU A 145 -5.43 -15.00 -0.24
N ALA A 146 -4.99 -14.55 0.93
CA ALA A 146 -4.04 -15.23 1.82
C ALA A 146 -4.43 -15.03 3.31
N PRO A 147 -5.62 -15.50 3.74
CA PRO A 147 -6.14 -15.28 5.10
C PRO A 147 -5.26 -15.86 6.22
N GLY A 148 -4.44 -16.87 5.90
CA GLY A 148 -3.46 -17.43 6.86
C GLY A 148 -2.27 -16.50 7.14
N THR A 149 -2.06 -15.47 6.33
CA THR A 149 -0.98 -14.48 6.48
C THR A 149 -1.53 -13.10 6.86
N PHE A 150 -2.68 -12.72 6.32
CA PHE A 150 -3.31 -11.42 6.56
C PHE A 150 -4.56 -11.61 7.42
N GLY A 151 -4.34 -11.70 8.74
CA GLY A 151 -5.38 -11.89 9.74
C GLY A 151 -6.11 -10.61 10.17
N GLN A 152 -6.79 -10.68 11.31
CA GLN A 152 -7.67 -9.62 11.82
C GLN A 152 -6.96 -8.27 11.99
N GLU A 153 -5.71 -8.26 12.44
CA GLU A 153 -4.92 -7.03 12.63
C GLU A 153 -4.80 -6.17 11.36
N TYR A 154 -4.69 -6.81 10.18
CA TYR A 154 -4.64 -6.11 8.89
C TYR A 154 -6.01 -5.58 8.47
N ILE A 155 -7.07 -6.34 8.78
CA ILE A 155 -8.45 -5.94 8.50
C ILE A 155 -8.82 -4.74 9.35
N ASP A 156 -8.49 -4.76 10.64
CA ASP A 156 -8.78 -3.68 11.58
C ASP A 156 -8.04 -2.41 11.17
N TRP A 157 -6.74 -2.50 10.88
CA TRP A 157 -5.94 -1.38 10.39
C TRP A 157 -6.50 -0.77 9.10
N ALA A 158 -6.87 -1.61 8.12
CA ALA A 158 -7.45 -1.12 6.87
C ALA A 158 -8.85 -0.50 7.07
N ASN A 159 -9.62 -1.02 8.03
CA ASN A 159 -10.92 -0.47 8.38
C ASN A 159 -10.82 0.87 9.11
N GLU A 160 -9.79 1.09 9.93
CA GLU A 160 -9.52 2.38 10.55
C GLU A 160 -9.35 3.46 9.47
N ILE A 161 -8.47 3.22 8.49
CA ILE A 161 -8.28 4.12 7.35
C ILE A 161 -9.58 4.35 6.58
N ARG A 162 -10.34 3.27 6.30
CA ARG A 162 -11.64 3.37 5.62
C ARG A 162 -12.64 4.22 6.40
N CYS A 163 -12.71 4.07 7.72
CA CYS A 163 -13.59 4.84 8.59
C CYS A 163 -13.19 6.32 8.60
N THR A 164 -11.89 6.61 8.58
CA THR A 164 -11.38 7.99 8.45
C THR A 164 -11.89 8.67 7.20
N LEU A 165 -12.01 7.97 6.07
CA LEU A 165 -12.58 8.56 4.85
C LEU A 165 -14.04 9.00 4.99
N GLY A 166 -14.77 8.40 5.94
CA GLY A 166 -16.16 8.73 6.25
C GLY A 166 -16.33 9.73 7.39
N MET A 167 -15.25 10.31 7.90
CA MET A 167 -15.33 11.30 8.99
C MET A 167 -15.97 12.60 8.53
N VAL A 168 -16.71 13.20 9.47
CA VAL A 168 -17.33 14.52 9.36
C VAL A 168 -16.76 15.45 10.43
N ASP A 169 -16.83 16.76 10.20
CA ASP A 169 -16.47 17.78 11.19
C ASP A 169 -17.60 18.06 12.19
N ASP A 170 -17.40 19.05 13.07
CA ASP A 170 -18.39 19.44 14.10
C ASP A 170 -19.72 19.96 13.51
N ASN A 171 -19.77 20.25 12.21
CA ASN A 171 -20.95 20.68 11.48
C ASN A 171 -21.59 19.57 10.63
N ASP A 172 -21.16 18.31 10.81
CA ASP A 172 -21.59 17.15 10.00
C ASP A 172 -21.15 17.22 8.52
N GLU A 173 -20.12 18.03 8.22
CA GLU A 173 -19.58 18.17 6.86
C GLU A 173 -18.45 17.16 6.60
N PRO A 174 -18.40 16.47 5.44
CA PRO A 174 -17.33 15.52 5.12
C PRO A 174 -15.93 16.15 5.17
N VAL A 175 -14.99 15.48 5.83
CA VAL A 175 -13.60 15.99 5.95
C VAL A 175 -12.73 15.55 4.77
N HIS A 176 -12.88 14.28 4.34
CA HIS A 176 -11.94 13.63 3.42
C HIS A 176 -12.50 13.35 2.03
N VAL A 177 -13.83 13.35 1.88
CA VAL A 177 -14.51 13.11 0.60
C VAL A 177 -15.59 14.18 0.39
N ILE A 178 -15.19 15.31 -0.18
CA ILE A 178 -16.03 16.50 -0.33
C ILE A 178 -16.56 16.54 -1.76
N ASN A 179 -17.87 16.44 -1.95
CA ASN A 179 -18.49 16.43 -3.29
C ASN A 179 -17.88 15.37 -4.25
N GLY A 180 -17.47 14.22 -3.71
CA GLY A 180 -16.81 13.16 -4.47
C GLY A 180 -15.32 13.40 -4.77
N VAL A 181 -14.73 14.49 -4.25
CA VAL A 181 -13.31 14.81 -4.34
C VAL A 181 -12.61 14.37 -3.07
N VAL A 182 -11.55 13.57 -3.21
CA VAL A 182 -10.79 13.06 -2.05
C VAL A 182 -9.69 14.04 -1.65
N THR A 183 -9.44 14.18 -0.35
CA THR A 183 -8.49 15.13 0.22
C THR A 183 -7.99 14.69 1.61
N PRO A 184 -6.78 15.09 2.04
CA PRO A 184 -5.68 15.61 1.23
C PRO A 184 -5.00 14.50 0.40
N ALA A 185 -4.65 14.78 -0.84
CA ALA A 185 -3.98 13.84 -1.74
C ALA A 185 -2.56 14.29 -2.10
N VAL A 186 -1.75 13.34 -2.59
CA VAL A 186 -0.42 13.62 -3.14
C VAL A 186 -0.52 14.22 -4.55
N ASN A 187 0.52 14.93 -4.96
CA ASN A 187 0.76 15.29 -6.35
C ASN A 187 1.45 14.13 -7.09
N PRO A 188 0.76 13.37 -7.96
CA PRO A 188 1.36 12.22 -8.63
C PRO A 188 2.43 12.61 -9.67
N LEU A 189 2.41 13.87 -10.15
CA LEU A 189 3.36 14.38 -11.14
C LEU A 189 4.53 15.15 -10.50
N GLY A 190 4.50 15.34 -9.18
CA GLY A 190 5.49 16.08 -8.43
C GLY A 190 5.64 15.49 -7.03
N TRP A 191 6.29 14.33 -6.92
CA TRP A 191 6.46 13.61 -5.65
C TRP A 191 7.23 14.43 -4.58
N GLY A 192 8.05 15.39 -5.00
CA GLY A 192 8.71 16.35 -4.10
C GLY A 192 7.84 17.53 -3.66
N ASP A 193 6.59 17.62 -4.14
CA ASP A 193 5.64 18.64 -3.71
C ASP A 193 5.21 18.39 -2.27
N THR A 194 5.23 19.45 -1.47
CA THR A 194 4.88 19.40 -0.05
C THR A 194 3.51 20.03 0.22
N ALA A 195 2.89 20.65 -0.80
CA ALA A 195 1.54 21.15 -0.71
C ALA A 195 0.54 20.00 -0.95
N PRO A 196 -0.30 19.67 0.04
CA PRO A 196 -1.33 18.64 -0.16
C PRO A 196 -2.35 19.11 -1.20
N TRP A 197 -2.73 18.22 -2.11
CA TRP A 197 -3.75 18.49 -3.11
C TRP A 197 -5.14 18.30 -2.50
N THR A 198 -5.94 19.37 -2.49
CA THR A 198 -7.28 19.38 -1.89
C THR A 198 -8.41 19.45 -2.92
N THR A 199 -8.07 19.70 -4.19
CA THR A 199 -9.04 19.80 -5.30
C THR A 199 -9.18 18.50 -6.09
N GLY A 200 -8.59 17.41 -5.60
CA GLY A 200 -8.69 16.07 -6.16
C GLY A 200 -7.43 15.60 -6.87
N SER A 201 -7.19 14.30 -6.74
CA SER A 201 -6.13 13.57 -7.43
C SER A 201 -6.77 12.36 -8.12
N PRO A 202 -6.60 12.17 -9.45
CA PRO A 202 -7.14 10.99 -10.13
C PRO A 202 -6.73 9.68 -9.46
N GLU A 203 -5.49 9.61 -8.95
CA GLU A 203 -4.99 8.47 -8.19
C GLU A 203 -5.72 8.31 -6.85
N GLY A 204 -5.81 9.38 -6.05
CA GLY A 204 -6.51 9.32 -4.76
C GLY A 204 -7.97 8.87 -4.93
N ASN A 205 -8.68 9.46 -5.88
CA ASN A 205 -10.08 9.15 -6.16
C ASN A 205 -10.28 7.67 -6.52
N VAL A 206 -9.42 7.12 -7.39
CA VAL A 206 -9.55 5.70 -7.77
C VAL A 206 -9.15 4.77 -6.61
N PHE A 207 -8.18 5.15 -5.78
CA PHE A 207 -7.75 4.31 -4.66
C PHE A 207 -8.79 4.22 -3.55
N VAL A 208 -9.56 5.27 -3.29
CA VAL A 208 -10.73 5.19 -2.39
C VAL A 208 -11.78 4.21 -2.92
N VAL A 209 -12.03 4.20 -4.24
CA VAL A 209 -12.94 3.23 -4.87
C VAL A 209 -12.40 1.80 -4.76
N LEU A 210 -11.08 1.61 -4.93
CA LEU A 210 -10.43 0.30 -4.74
C LEU A 210 -10.53 -0.19 -3.30
N LEU A 211 -10.35 0.70 -2.31
CA LEU A 211 -10.53 0.40 -0.89
C LEU A 211 -11.95 -0.07 -0.59
N TYR A 212 -12.96 0.71 -1.01
CA TYR A 212 -14.36 0.33 -0.82
C TYR A 212 -14.70 -1.00 -1.49
N SER A 213 -14.19 -1.23 -2.70
CA SER A 213 -14.37 -2.49 -3.42
C SER A 213 -13.70 -3.67 -2.72
N ALA A 214 -12.51 -3.47 -2.14
CA ALA A 214 -11.81 -4.50 -1.38
C ALA A 214 -12.55 -4.85 -0.08
N TRP A 215 -13.06 -3.85 0.63
CA TRP A 215 -13.87 -4.02 1.82
C TRP A 215 -15.18 -4.77 1.53
N ARG A 216 -15.89 -4.41 0.46
CA ARG A 216 -17.08 -5.17 0.01
C ARG A 216 -16.74 -6.64 -0.23
N ASP A 217 -15.63 -6.92 -0.90
CA ASP A 217 -15.23 -8.29 -1.20
C ASP A 217 -14.78 -9.05 0.07
N CYS A 218 -14.20 -8.36 1.06
CA CYS A 218 -13.93 -8.91 2.39
C CYS A 218 -15.22 -9.30 3.14
N ILE A 219 -16.29 -8.50 3.03
CA ILE A 219 -17.62 -8.85 3.57
C ILE A 219 -18.17 -10.09 2.87
N TYR A 220 -18.09 -10.16 1.54
CA TYR A 220 -18.57 -11.33 0.79
C TYR A 220 -17.79 -12.61 1.09
N ALA A 221 -16.52 -12.47 1.48
CA ALA A 221 -15.72 -13.58 1.97
C ALA A 221 -16.05 -13.99 3.42
N GLY A 222 -16.89 -13.23 4.13
CA GLY A 222 -17.23 -13.48 5.54
C GLY A 222 -16.12 -13.10 6.52
N LEU A 223 -15.18 -12.25 6.10
CA LEU A 223 -14.03 -11.81 6.92
C LEU A 223 -14.25 -10.43 7.56
N CYS A 224 -15.06 -9.58 6.94
CA CYS A 224 -15.41 -8.25 7.45
C CYS A 224 -16.88 -8.19 7.88
N GLU A 225 -17.18 -7.35 8.87
CA GLU A 225 -18.54 -7.07 9.31
C GLU A 225 -19.33 -6.23 8.30
N LYS A 226 -20.66 -6.44 8.28
CA LYS A 226 -21.57 -5.61 7.50
C LYS A 226 -21.85 -4.31 8.27
N PRO A 227 -22.06 -3.17 7.58
CA PRO A 227 -22.57 -1.94 8.18
C PRO A 227 -23.92 -2.12 8.85
#